data_AF-A0A2S5NPQ1-F1
#
_entry.id   AF-A0A2S5NPQ1-F1
#
_cell.length_a   1.000
_cell.length_b   1.000
_cell.length_c   1.000
_cell.angle_alpha   90.00
_cell.angle_beta   90.00
_cell.angle_gamma   90.00
#
_symmetry.space_group_name_H-M   'P 1'
#
loop_
_entity.id
_entity.type
_entity.pdbx_description
1 polymer ?
#
loop_
_entity_poly.entity_id
_entity_poly.type
_entity_poly.pdbx_seq_one_letter_code
_entity_poly.pdbx_strand_id
1 'polypeptide(L)' 'VLIGDSKTDIAAARSAGCRIFAVPYGYNQGYSIDIDTVDALIPQLIDAIDLIATD' A
#
# COMPACT_ATOMS: atom_id res chain seq x y z
N VAL A 1 9.81 -1.13 1.37
CA VAL A 1 8.36 -0.85 1.29
C VAL A 1 7.72 -1.80 0.28
N LEU A 2 6.47 -2.23 0.48
CA LEU A 2 5.62 -2.80 -0.57
C LEU A 2 4.56 -1.76 -0.95
N ILE A 3 4.29 -1.60 -2.25
CA ILE A 3 3.19 -0.80 -2.77
C ILE A 3 2.22 -1.75 -3.46
N GLY A 4 0.96 -1.77 -3.03
CA GLY A 4 -0.06 -2.67 -3.59
C GLY A 4 -1.45 -2.05 -3.63
N ASP A 5 -2.43 -2.80 -4.12
CA ASP A 5 -3.79 -2.31 -4.33
C ASP A 5 -4.86 -3.23 -3.73
N SER A 6 -4.46 -4.39 -3.21
CA SER A 6 -5.37 -5.42 -2.73
C SER A 6 -5.07 -5.94 -1.33
N LYS A 7 -6.04 -6.63 -0.74
CA LYS A 7 -5.88 -7.33 0.55
C LYS A 7 -4.76 -8.36 0.53
N THR A 8 -4.51 -8.97 -0.63
CA THR A 8 -3.42 -9.94 -0.82
C THR A 8 -2.07 -9.27 -0.68
N ASP A 9 -1.90 -8.08 -1.29
CA ASP A 9 -0.66 -7.31 -1.19
C ASP A 9 -0.40 -6.88 0.26
N ILE A 10 -1.44 -6.38 0.93
CA ILE A 10 -1.38 -5.99 2.34
C ILE A 10 -0.97 -7.18 3.22
N ALA A 11 -1.59 -8.35 3.01
CA ALA A 11 -1.26 -9.55 3.76
C ALA A 11 0.18 -10.04 3.50
N ALA A 12 0.64 -9.97 2.25
CA ALA A 12 2.00 -10.32 1.86
C ALA A 12 3.03 -9.37 2.48
N ALA A 13 2.80 -8.06 2.39
CA ALA A 13 3.67 -7.03 2.97
C ALA A 13 3.80 -7.17 4.49
N ARG A 14 2.66 -7.37 5.17
CA ARG A 14 2.62 -7.60 6.62
C ARG A 14 3.41 -8.84 7.02
N SER A 15 3.23 -9.94 6.29
CA SER A 15 3.95 -11.20 6.55
C SER A 15 5.46 -11.05 6.30
N ALA A 16 5.85 -10.20 5.36
CA ALA A 16 7.24 -9.89 5.05
C ALA A 16 7.87 -8.83 5.98
N GLY A 17 7.11 -8.26 6.94
CA GLY A 17 7.58 -7.18 7.80
C GLY A 17 7.91 -5.89 7.03
N CYS A 18 7.31 -5.70 5.84
CA CYS A 18 7.50 -4.52 5.03
C CYS A 18 6.49 -3.43 5.43
N ARG A 19 6.93 -2.16 5.37
CA ARG A 19 6.00 -1.03 5.35
C ARG A 19 5.08 -1.12 4.13
N ILE A 20 3.80 -0.85 4.33
CA ILE A 20 2.69 -1.16 3.44
C ILE A 20 2.09 0.15 2.91
N PHE A 21 2.33 0.47 1.64
CA PHE A 21 1.65 1.56 0.96
C PHE A 21 0.57 0.99 0.04
N ALA A 22 -0.59 1.64 0.01
CA ALA A 22 -1.69 1.24 -0.84
C ALA A 22 -2.05 2.33 -1.85
N VAL A 23 -2.42 1.93 -3.06
CA VAL A 23 -3.05 2.79 -4.06
C VAL A 23 -4.56 2.50 -4.14
N PRO A 24 -5.41 3.49 -4.43
CA PRO A 24 -6.86 3.29 -4.51
C PRO A 24 -7.32 2.73 -5.87
N TYR A 25 -6.39 2.30 -6.73
CA TYR A 25 -6.64 1.80 -8.08
C TYR A 25 -5.86 0.51 -8.34
N GLY A 26 -6.33 -0.31 -9.28
CA GLY A 26 -5.67 -1.56 -9.64
C GLY A 26 -6.66 -2.71 -9.83
N TYR A 27 -6.19 -3.93 -9.60
CA TYR A 27 -6.97 -5.17 -9.65
C TYR A 27 -7.32 -5.68 -8.24
N ASN A 28 -8.04 -4.86 -7.49
CA ASN A 28 -8.47 -5.17 -6.12
C ASN A 28 -9.78 -5.98 -6.03
N GLN A 29 -10.27 -6.49 -7.16
CA GLN A 29 -11.53 -7.25 -7.28
C GLN A 29 -12.78 -6.50 -6.79
N GLY A 30 -12.76 -5.17 -6.83
CA GLY A 30 -13.88 -4.32 -6.39
C GLY A 30 -13.93 -4.11 -4.87
N TYR A 31 -12.92 -4.55 -4.14
CA TYR A 31 -12.80 -4.28 -2.70
C TYR A 31 -12.03 -2.99 -2.46
N SER A 32 -12.57 -2.12 -1.60
CA SER A 32 -11.83 -0.96 -1.09
C SER A 32 -10.67 -1.40 -0.19
N ILE A 33 -9.60 -0.59 -0.19
CA ILE A 33 -8.54 -0.68 0.82
C ILE A 33 -9.12 -0.28 2.17
N ASP A 34 -8.79 -1.03 3.22
CA ASP A 34 -9.01 -0.62 4.60
C ASP A 34 -7.80 0.22 5.05
N ILE A 35 -8.02 1.51 5.25
CA ILE A 35 -6.94 2.47 5.55
C ILE A 35 -6.24 2.18 6.87
N ASP A 36 -6.91 1.52 7.82
CA ASP A 36 -6.34 1.18 9.13
C ASP A 36 -5.36 -0.01 9.03
N THR A 37 -5.28 -0.63 7.85
CA THR A 37 -4.43 -1.81 7.60
C THR A 37 -3.14 -1.50 6.85
N VAL A 38 -2.90 -0.25 6.49
CA VAL A 38 -1.75 0.22 5.69
C VAL A 38 -1.04 1.38 6.37
N ASP A 39 0.23 1.59 6.07
CA ASP A 39 1.02 2.69 6.62
C ASP A 39 0.77 4.01 5.87
N ALA A 40 0.40 3.93 4.59
CA ALA A 40 -0.04 5.08 3.81
C ALA A 40 -0.99 4.67 2.67
N LEU A 41 -2.03 5.45 2.44
CA LEU A 41 -2.80 5.43 1.21
C LEU A 41 -2.26 6.54 0.29
N ILE A 42 -1.63 6.15 -0.82
CA ILE A 42 -1.02 7.05 -1.80
C ILE A 42 -1.88 7.10 -3.08
N PRO A 43 -2.50 8.24 -3.41
CA PRO A 43 -3.31 8.37 -4.62
C PRO A 43 -2.51 8.31 -5.92
N GLN A 44 -1.20 8.56 -5.89
CA GLN A 44 -0.31 8.44 -7.04
C GLN A 44 1.01 7.79 -6.62
N LEU A 45 1.63 7.00 -7.51
CA LEU A 45 2.93 6.37 -7.23
C LEU A 45 4.03 7.37 -6.89
N ILE A 46 3.96 8.59 -7.45
CA ILE A 46 4.94 9.64 -7.18
C ILE A 46 4.93 10.07 -5.70
N ASP A 47 3.79 9.99 -5.02
CA ASP A 47 3.64 10.35 -3.61
C ASP A 47 4.46 9.42 -2.69
N ALA A 48 4.84 8.22 -3.18
CA ALA A 48 5.69 7.30 -2.44
C ALA A 48 7.13 7.81 -2.28
N ILE A 49 7.61 8.69 -3.18
CA ILE A 49 9.02 9.13 -3.18
C ILE A 49 9.36 9.82 -1.87
N ASP A 50 8.54 10.79 -1.45
CA ASP A 50 8.78 11.55 -0.22
C ASP A 50 8.70 10.65 1.01
N LEU A 51 7.76 9.68 1.01
CA LEU A 51 7.57 8.76 2.14
C LEU A 51 8.69 7.72 2.27
N ILE A 52 9.35 7.35 1.17
CA ILE A 52 10.50 6.43 1.17
C ILE A 52 11.80 7.17 1.46
N ALA A 53 11.96 8.38 0.92
CA ALA A 53 13.20 9.16 1.07
C ALA A 53 13.46 9.64 2.51
N THR A 54 12.44 9.56 3.38
CA THR A 54 12.53 9.96 4.79
C THR A 54 12.93 8.80 5.73
N ASP A 55 13.27 7.62 5.19
CA ASP A 55 13.81 6.46 5.93
C ASP A 55 15.35 6.42 6.04
#